data_AF-T2J2C1-F1
#
_entry.id   AF-T2J2C1-F1
#
_cell.length_a   1.000
_cell.length_b   1.000
_cell.length_c   1.000
_cell.angle_alpha   90.00
_cell.angle_beta   90.00
_cell.angle_gamma   90.00
#
_symmetry.space_group_name_H-M   'P 1'
#
loop_
_entity.id
_entity.type
_entity.pdbx_description
1 polymer ?
#
loop_
_entity_poly.entity_id
_entity_poly.type
_entity_poly.pdbx_seq_one_letter_code
_entity_poly.pdbx_strand_id
1 'polypeptide(L)'
;MICALTPTDDYNSFTHTDVIKTFEQLKQKLKQRKIKKTYLDFLHQLSDSKRGSILKKRGNQRQYRFEFRNPILKMFIKLKAEEKNISLETT
;
A
#
# COMPACT_ATOMS: atom_id res chain seq x y z
N MET A 1 0.87 -3.97 4.46
CA MET A 1 2.34 -3.83 4.32
C MET A 1 2.71 -3.10 3.04
N ILE A 2 2.46 -3.67 1.86
CA ILE A 2 2.82 -3.04 0.56
C ILE A 2 2.31 -1.60 0.47
N CYS A 3 1.07 -1.33 0.86
CA CYS A 3 0.49 0.03 0.84
C CYS A 3 1.30 1.07 1.64
N ALA A 4 1.98 0.66 2.73
CA ALA A 4 2.81 1.58 3.52
C ALA A 4 4.16 1.86 2.84
N LEU A 5 4.64 0.92 2.02
CA LEU A 5 5.87 1.04 1.23
C LEU A 5 5.63 1.74 -0.12
N THR A 6 4.37 1.84 -0.55
CA THR A 6 4.01 2.53 -1.78
C THR A 6 4.33 4.02 -1.67
N PRO A 7 5.04 4.60 -2.66
CA PRO A 7 5.26 6.04 -2.74
C PRO A 7 3.94 6.79 -2.68
N THR A 8 3.93 7.90 -1.97
CA THR A 8 2.75 8.77 -1.89
C THR A 8 3.01 10.07 -2.63
N ASP A 9 1.95 10.65 -3.16
CA ASP A 9 1.96 11.99 -3.73
C ASP A 9 2.04 13.09 -2.65
N ASP A 10 2.04 14.34 -3.09
CA ASP A 10 2.07 15.54 -2.23
C ASP A 10 0.91 15.60 -1.22
N TYR A 11 -0.15 14.82 -1.44
CA TYR A 11 -1.32 14.71 -0.56
C TYR A 11 -1.26 13.48 0.35
N ASN A 12 -0.09 12.86 0.51
CA ASN A 12 0.10 11.63 1.29
C ASN A 12 -0.79 10.45 0.84
N SER A 13 -1.20 10.46 -0.44
CA SER A 13 -2.09 9.47 -1.00
C SER A 13 -1.41 8.66 -2.11
N PHE A 14 -1.97 7.49 -2.42
CA PHE A 14 -1.49 6.61 -3.48
C PHE A 14 -2.66 5.98 -4.23
N THR A 15 -2.40 5.53 -5.46
CA THR A 15 -3.39 4.87 -6.30
C THR A 15 -3.21 3.35 -6.30
N HIS A 16 -4.20 2.62 -6.80
CA HIS A 16 -4.06 1.17 -6.98
C HIS A 16 -2.91 0.81 -7.94
N THR A 17 -2.65 1.65 -8.96
CA THR A 17 -1.53 1.47 -9.90
C THR A 17 -0.18 1.63 -9.20
N ASP A 18 -0.06 2.54 -8.23
CA ASP A 18 1.19 2.72 -7.48
C ASP A 18 1.48 1.49 -6.61
N VAL A 19 0.45 0.88 -6.01
CA VAL A 19 0.55 -0.37 -5.24
C VAL A 19 1.01 -1.53 -6.12
N ILE A 20 0.49 -1.64 -7.35
CA ILE A 20 0.89 -2.68 -8.30
C ILE A 20 2.37 -2.53 -8.65
N LYS A 21 2.81 -1.31 -9.02
CA LYS A 21 4.23 -1.02 -9.31
C LYS A 21 5.15 -1.35 -8.14
N THR A 22 4.78 -0.88 -6.94
CA THR A 22 5.51 -1.16 -5.69
C THR A 22 5.64 -2.66 -5.46
N PHE A 23 4.56 -3.40 -5.68
CA PHE A 23 4.56 -4.84 -5.51
C PHE A 23 5.48 -5.53 -6.54
N GLU A 24 5.43 -5.14 -7.81
CA GLU A 24 6.28 -5.71 -8.86
C GLU A 24 7.76 -5.50 -8.56
N GLN A 25 8.14 -4.29 -8.13
CA GLN A 25 9.49 -3.99 -7.66
C GLN A 25 9.90 -4.87 -6.48
N LEU A 26 9.03 -4.99 -5.48
CA LEU A 26 9.30 -5.82 -4.30
C LEU A 26 9.41 -7.30 -4.65
N LYS A 27 8.57 -7.79 -5.57
CA LYS A 27 8.57 -9.15 -6.07
C LYS A 27 9.90 -9.48 -6.76
N GLN A 28 10.41 -8.57 -7.58
CA GLN A 28 11.70 -8.70 -8.25
C GLN A 28 12.84 -8.76 -7.23
N LYS A 29 12.83 -7.88 -6.22
CA LYS A 29 13.81 -7.86 -5.12
C LYS A 29 13.78 -9.15 -4.28
N LEU A 30 12.59 -9.66 -3.95
CA LEU A 30 12.41 -10.84 -3.09
C LEU A 30 12.44 -12.18 -3.84
N LYS A 31 12.63 -12.19 -5.16
CA LYS A 31 12.59 -13.40 -6.03
C LYS A 31 11.31 -14.25 -5.86
N GLN A 32 10.19 -13.66 -5.44
CA GLN A 32 8.94 -14.38 -5.20
C GLN A 32 8.13 -14.50 -6.49
N ARG A 33 7.56 -15.67 -6.80
CA ARG A 33 6.93 -15.92 -8.12
C ARG A 33 5.40 -15.78 -8.16
N LYS A 34 4.68 -15.85 -7.03
CA LYS A 34 3.21 -16.00 -7.05
C LYS A 34 2.49 -15.09 -6.07
N ILE A 35 1.57 -14.27 -6.58
CA ILE A 35 0.36 -13.82 -5.86
C ILE A 35 -0.80 -13.79 -6.88
N LYS A 36 -1.95 -14.34 -6.49
CA LYS A 36 -3.10 -14.67 -7.36
C LYS A 36 -4.37 -13.84 -7.10
N LYS A 37 -4.32 -12.81 -6.26
CA LYS A 37 -5.49 -11.97 -5.90
C LYS A 37 -5.35 -10.55 -6.42
N THR A 38 -6.48 -9.99 -6.85
CA THR A 38 -6.67 -8.60 -7.28
C THR A 38 -6.39 -7.65 -6.11
N TYR A 39 -5.30 -6.87 -6.19
CA TYR A 39 -4.90 -5.89 -5.16
C TYR A 39 -6.01 -4.90 -4.79
N LEU A 40 -6.89 -4.61 -5.74
CA LEU A 40 -8.03 -3.75 -5.56
C LEU A 40 -8.96 -4.24 -4.44
N ASP A 41 -9.24 -5.54 -4.36
CA ASP A 41 -10.12 -6.11 -3.33
C ASP A 41 -9.54 -5.93 -1.92
N PHE A 42 -8.22 -6.08 -1.77
CA PHE A 42 -7.54 -5.81 -0.50
C PHE A 42 -7.62 -4.33 -0.13
N LEU A 43 -7.43 -3.42 -1.09
CA LEU A 43 -7.56 -1.98 -0.83
C LEU A 43 -9.00 -1.63 -0.40
N HIS A 44 -10.01 -2.25 -0.99
CA HIS A 44 -11.40 -2.10 -0.56
C HIS A 44 -11.62 -2.63 0.87
N GLN A 45 -11.12 -3.83 1.19
CA GLN A 45 -11.25 -4.41 2.54
C GLN A 45 -10.55 -3.56 3.60
N LEU A 46 -9.39 -2.99 3.30
CA LEU A 46 -8.67 -2.08 4.20
C LEU A 46 -9.35 -0.72 4.34
N SER A 47 -10.22 -0.35 3.41
CA SER A 47 -11.01 0.89 3.44
C SER A 47 -12.40 0.72 4.07
N ASP A 48 -12.81 -0.52 4.35
CA ASP A 48 -14.13 -0.84 4.89
C ASP A 48 -14.26 -0.40 6.36
N SER A 49 -15.26 0.43 6.64
CA SER A 49 -15.56 0.92 7.99
C SER A 49 -15.98 -0.18 8.94
N LYS A 50 -16.59 -1.27 8.44
CA LYS A 50 -16.99 -2.43 9.27
C LYS A 50 -15.79 -3.20 9.83
N ARG A 51 -14.59 -3.01 9.27
CA ARG A 51 -13.34 -3.69 9.66
C ARG A 51 -12.30 -2.76 10.29
N GLY A 52 -12.69 -1.57 10.72
CA GLY A 52 -11.80 -0.60 11.37
C GLY A 52 -11.09 0.38 10.41
N SER A 53 -11.39 0.35 9.11
CA SER A 53 -10.92 1.28 8.07
C SER A 53 -9.49 1.82 8.27
N ILE A 54 -8.47 1.02 7.93
CA ILE A 54 -7.06 1.43 7.97
C ILE A 54 -6.78 2.52 6.93
N LEU A 55 -7.43 2.40 5.77
CA LEU A 55 -7.30 3.36 4.66
C LEU A 55 -8.56 4.23 4.57
N LYS A 56 -8.34 5.49 4.20
CA LYS A 56 -9.38 6.38 3.69
C LYS A 56 -9.33 6.32 2.17
N LYS A 57 -10.46 6.01 1.57
CA LYS A 57 -10.64 6.00 0.12
C LYS A 57 -11.24 7.32 -0.33
N ARG A 58 -10.69 7.95 -1.36
CA ARG A 58 -11.16 9.21 -1.96
C ARG A 58 -11.29 9.05 -3.49
N GLY A 59 -12.17 9.83 -4.12
CA GLY A 59 -12.35 9.90 -5.57
C GLY A 59 -13.42 8.97 -6.17
N ASN A 60 -13.57 9.03 -7.48
CA ASN A 60 -14.57 8.29 -8.26
C ASN A 60 -13.95 7.08 -8.99
N GLN A 61 -14.77 6.11 -9.39
CA GLN A 61 -14.43 4.74 -9.84
C GLN A 61 -13.11 4.50 -10.60
N ARG A 62 -12.65 5.42 -11.46
CA ARG A 62 -11.39 5.29 -12.25
C ARG A 62 -10.15 5.92 -11.60
N GLN A 63 -10.32 6.74 -10.57
CA GLN A 63 -9.24 7.49 -9.89
C GLN A 63 -9.34 7.38 -8.37
N TYR A 64 -9.52 6.15 -7.86
CA TYR A 64 -9.48 5.96 -6.41
C TYR A 64 -8.08 6.21 -5.87
N ARG A 65 -8.02 7.12 -4.90
CA ARG A 65 -6.85 7.38 -4.07
C ARG A 65 -7.08 6.81 -2.67
N PHE A 66 -6.01 6.32 -2.08
CA PHE A 66 -6.00 5.72 -0.76
C PHE A 66 -4.98 6.43 0.10
N GLU A 67 -5.34 6.65 1.36
CA GLU A 67 -4.55 7.38 2.35
C GLU A 67 -4.61 6.60 3.67
N PHE A 68 -3.51 6.49 4.40
CA PHE A 68 -3.56 5.92 5.75
C PHE A 68 -4.32 6.86 6.67
N ARG A 69 -5.35 6.35 7.36
CA ARG A 69 -6.06 7.16 8.37
C ARG A 69 -5.17 7.56 9.53
N ASN A 70 -4.24 6.68 9.90
CA ASN A 70 -3.27 6.91 10.94
C ASN A 70 -1.85 6.92 10.33
N PRO A 71 -1.21 8.10 10.21
CA PRO A 71 0.17 8.22 9.72
C PRO A 71 1.17 7.42 10.57
N ILE A 72 0.94 7.30 11.88
CA ILE A 72 1.81 6.52 12.77
C ILE A 72 1.76 5.04 12.40
N LEU A 73 0.59 4.51 12.03
CA LEU A 73 0.47 3.14 11.55
C LEU A 73 1.26 2.91 10.25
N LYS A 74 1.25 3.88 9.32
CA LYS A 74 2.09 3.81 8.10
C LYS A 74 3.57 3.70 8.47
N MET A 75 4.05 4.55 9.39
CA MET A 75 5.43 4.54 9.85
C MET A 75 5.80 3.24 10.57
N PHE A 76 4.96 2.78 11.49
CA PHE A 76 5.15 1.52 12.19
C PHE A 76 5.30 0.34 11.22
N ILE A 77 4.45 0.26 10.19
CA ILE A 77 4.54 -0.80 9.17
C ILE A 77 5.85 -0.68 8.38
N LYS A 78 6.32 0.53 8.05
CA LYS A 78 7.62 0.73 7.38
C LYS A 78 8.77 0.21 8.23
N LEU A 79 8.83 0.61 9.51
CA LEU A 79 9.87 0.14 10.45
C LEU A 79 9.85 -1.39 10.58
N LYS A 80 8.66 -1.99 10.72
CA LYS A 80 8.52 -3.46 10.76
C LYS A 80 8.91 -4.16 9.46
N ALA A 81 8.84 -3.47 8.32
CA ALA A 81 9.27 -4.01 7.05
C ALA A 81 10.81 -3.94 6.93
N GLU A 82 11.42 -2.84 7.35
CA GLU A 82 12.88 -2.68 7.44
C GLU A 82 13.52 -3.70 8.37
N GLU A 83 12.96 -3.93 9.57
CA GLU A 83 13.39 -5.01 10.48
C GLU A 83 13.42 -6.39 9.80
N LYS A 84 12.56 -6.60 8.80
CA LYS A 84 12.45 -7.84 8.02
C LYS A 84 13.24 -7.81 6.71
N ASN A 85 14.03 -6.78 6.46
CA ASN A 85 14.73 -6.53 5.20
C ASN A 85 13.80 -6.41 3.97
N ILE A 86 12.58 -5.95 4.20
CA ILE A 86 11.54 -5.69 3.19
C ILE A 86 11.44 -4.17 3.03
N SER A 87 12.40 -3.57 2.34
CA SER A 87 12.41 -2.13 2.02
C SER A 87 12.54 -1.91 0.52
N LEU A 88 11.95 -0.82 0.03
CA LEU A 88 12.26 -0.25 -1.28
C LEU A 88 13.15 0.95 -1.02
N GLU A 89 14.25 1.07 -1.75
CA GLU A 89 15.11 2.25 -1.67
C GLU A 89 14.30 3.45 -2.15
N THR A 90 14.12 4.44 -1.28
CA THR A 90 13.56 5.74 -1.67
C THR A 90 14.66 6.50 -2.37
N THR A 91 14.59 6.57 -3.71
CA THR A 91 15.38 7.50 -4.52
C THR A 91 15.00 8.94 -4.21
#